data_AF-A0AAJ1UH37-F1
#
_entry.id   AF-A0AAJ1UH37-F1
#
_cell.length_a   1.000
_cell.length_b   1.000
_cell.length_c   1.000
_cell.angle_alpha   90.00
_cell.angle_beta   90.00
_cell.angle_gamma   90.00
#
_symmetry.space_group_name_H-M   'P 1'
#
loop_
_entity.id
_entity.type
_entity.pdbx_description
1 polymer ?
#
loop_
_entity_poly.entity_id
_entity_poly.type
_entity_poly.pdbx_seq_one_letter_code
_entity_poly.pdbx_strand_id
1 'polypeptide(L)'
;EEQNLVDLLTHRVPAGVDDAAKVKASYLAAVALGTEACALISRAKATELLGTMLGGYNIGPLVQLLDDKEIGTIAADALKKTLLMFDAFHDVKEKADKGNANAKAVMQSWADA
;
A
#
# COMPACT_ATOMS: atom_id res chain seq x y z
N GLU A 1 -0.87 25.24 -8.17
CA GLU A 1 -2.09 24.47 -7.84
C GLU A 1 -1.84 22.98 -7.70
N GLU A 2 -1.10 22.35 -8.61
CA GLU A 2 -0.80 20.91 -8.60
C GLU A 2 -0.21 20.39 -7.28
N GLN A 3 0.80 21.08 -6.73
CA GLN A 3 1.38 20.73 -5.43
C GLN A 3 0.36 20.78 -4.29
N ASN A 4 -0.58 21.73 -4.35
CA ASN A 4 -1.65 21.85 -3.35
C ASN A 4 -2.61 20.66 -3.43
N LEU A 5 -2.93 20.15 -4.64
CA LEU A 5 -3.79 18.98 -4.80
C LEU A 5 -3.15 17.73 -4.19
N VAL A 6 -1.85 17.52 -4.41
CA VAL A 6 -1.11 16.39 -3.84
C VAL A 6 -1.00 16.53 -2.31
N ASP A 7 -0.79 17.74 -1.80
CA ASP A 7 -0.76 18.01 -0.35
C ASP A 7 -2.10 17.68 0.33
N LEU A 8 -3.22 18.13 -0.26
CA LEU A 8 -4.56 17.82 0.22
C LEU A 8 -4.80 16.30 0.26
N LEU A 9 -4.48 15.58 -0.82
CA LEU A 9 -4.64 14.13 -0.85
C LEU A 9 -3.75 13.44 0.20
N THR A 10 -2.54 13.93 0.40
CA THR A 10 -1.57 13.33 1.33
C THR A 10 -1.97 13.54 2.78
N HIS A 11 -2.34 14.76 3.15
CA HIS A 11 -2.43 15.21 4.55
C HIS A 11 -3.84 15.59 5.05
N ARG A 12 -4.84 15.66 4.17
CA ARG A 12 -6.21 16.11 4.53
C ARG A 12 -7.30 15.05 4.36
N VAL A 13 -6.91 13.79 4.18
CA VAL A 13 -7.85 12.65 4.17
C VAL A 13 -7.56 11.78 5.40
N PRO A 14 -8.59 11.45 6.21
CA PRO A 14 -8.45 10.49 7.30
C PRO A 14 -7.84 9.15 6.85
N ALA A 15 -7.16 8.49 7.78
CA ALA A 15 -6.65 7.13 7.60
C ALA A 15 -7.68 6.09 8.10
N GLY A 16 -7.40 4.80 7.93
CA GLY A 16 -8.27 3.75 8.46
C GLY A 16 -9.44 3.39 7.55
N VAL A 17 -10.61 3.19 8.17
CA VAL A 17 -11.84 2.69 7.53
C VAL A 17 -12.92 3.76 7.33
N ASP A 18 -12.54 5.03 7.37
CA ASP A 18 -13.41 6.16 7.04
C ASP A 18 -13.85 6.15 5.57
N ASP A 19 -15.00 6.74 5.26
CA ASP A 19 -15.53 6.81 3.88
C ASP A 19 -14.59 7.56 2.93
N ALA A 20 -13.96 8.65 3.39
CA ALA A 20 -12.98 9.37 2.57
C ALA A 20 -11.70 8.55 2.38
N ALA A 21 -11.29 7.80 3.41
CA ALA A 21 -10.17 6.86 3.32
C ALA A 21 -10.45 5.77 2.28
N LYS A 22 -11.68 5.26 2.19
CA LYS A 22 -12.07 4.27 1.18
C LYS A 22 -11.87 4.78 -0.24
N VAL A 23 -12.32 6.01 -0.51
CA VAL A 23 -12.20 6.63 -1.83
C VAL A 23 -10.73 6.88 -2.17
N LYS A 24 -9.95 7.45 -1.22
CA LYS A 24 -8.51 7.66 -1.39
C LYS A 24 -7.76 6.35 -1.66
N ALA A 25 -7.99 5.31 -0.85
CA ALA A 25 -7.34 4.02 -1.02
C ALA A 25 -7.68 3.39 -2.37
N SER A 26 -8.95 3.44 -2.79
CA SER A 26 -9.39 2.87 -4.07
C SER A 26 -8.74 3.57 -5.26
N TYR A 27 -8.69 4.91 -5.24
CA TYR A 27 -8.02 5.69 -6.29
C TYR A 27 -6.51 5.43 -6.33
N LEU A 28 -5.83 5.50 -5.17
CA LEU A 28 -4.40 5.22 -5.09
C LEU A 28 -4.07 3.79 -5.52
N ALA A 29 -4.93 2.81 -5.18
CA ALA A 29 -4.77 1.44 -5.64
C ALA A 29 -4.90 1.33 -7.17
N ALA A 30 -5.90 1.97 -7.78
CA ALA A 30 -6.07 1.98 -9.23
C ALA A 30 -4.84 2.59 -9.94
N VAL A 31 -4.29 3.68 -9.40
CA VAL A 31 -3.06 4.29 -9.91
C VAL A 31 -1.86 3.37 -9.73
N ALA A 32 -1.66 2.78 -8.54
CA ALA A 32 -0.53 1.89 -8.27
C ALA A 32 -0.56 0.61 -9.13
N LEU A 33 -1.74 0.01 -9.32
CA LEU A 33 -1.95 -1.17 -10.16
C LEU A 33 -1.91 -0.85 -11.67
N GLY A 34 -1.86 0.43 -12.04
CA GLY A 34 -1.79 0.87 -13.44
C GLY A 34 -3.12 0.76 -14.20
N THR A 35 -4.24 0.57 -13.50
CA THR A 35 -5.58 0.58 -14.10
C THR A 35 -6.13 2.00 -14.28
N GLU A 36 -5.50 2.98 -13.64
CA GLU A 36 -5.78 4.40 -13.80
C GLU A 36 -4.47 5.19 -13.93
N ALA A 37 -4.47 6.24 -14.76
CA ALA A 37 -3.32 7.12 -14.95
C ALA A 37 -3.56 8.46 -14.26
N CYS A 38 -2.54 8.97 -13.57
CA CYS A 38 -2.55 10.28 -12.95
C CYS A 38 -1.31 11.06 -13.37
N ALA A 39 -1.49 12.29 -13.88
CA ALA A 39 -0.38 13.13 -14.30
C ALA A 39 0.52 13.57 -13.13
N LEU A 40 -0.03 13.62 -11.90
CA LEU A 40 0.65 14.14 -10.71
C LEU A 40 1.18 13.05 -9.78
N ILE A 41 0.68 11.82 -9.91
CA ILE A 41 0.98 10.73 -8.98
C ILE A 41 1.42 9.51 -9.80
N SER A 42 2.69 9.15 -9.68
CA SER A 42 3.22 7.92 -10.27
C SER A 42 2.74 6.68 -9.51
N ARG A 43 2.87 5.50 -10.13
CA ARG A 43 2.58 4.21 -9.49
C ARG A 43 3.36 4.02 -8.18
N ALA A 44 4.65 4.38 -8.20
CA ALA A 44 5.51 4.37 -7.02
C ALA A 44 4.99 5.31 -5.93
N LYS A 45 4.63 6.55 -6.29
CA LYS A 45 4.11 7.52 -5.32
C LYS A 45 2.77 7.10 -4.74
N ALA A 46 1.89 6.53 -5.55
CA ALA A 46 0.61 6.00 -5.08
C ALA A 46 0.81 4.86 -4.06
N THR A 47 1.79 3.98 -4.30
CA THR A 47 2.18 2.90 -3.38
C THR A 47 2.70 3.43 -2.05
N GLU A 48 3.56 4.46 -2.09
CA GLU A 48 4.03 5.15 -0.86
C GLU A 48 2.85 5.73 -0.07
N LEU A 49 1.91 6.41 -0.75
CA LEU A 49 0.75 7.04 -0.11
C LEU A 49 -0.22 6.03 0.50
N LEU A 50 -0.41 4.86 -0.13
CA LEU A 50 -1.14 3.75 0.48
C LEU A 50 -0.48 3.32 1.80
N GLY A 51 0.85 3.31 1.86
CA GLY A 51 1.61 2.98 3.06
C GLY A 51 1.42 3.94 4.25
N THR A 52 0.92 5.16 4.03
CA THR A 52 0.68 6.13 5.11
C THR A 52 -0.73 6.06 5.70
N MET A 53 -1.60 5.18 5.21
CA MET A 53 -3.01 5.12 5.61
C MET A 53 -3.28 4.27 6.87
N LEU A 54 -2.23 3.91 7.61
CA LEU A 54 -2.21 3.22 8.92
C LEU A 54 -2.82 1.81 8.98
N GLY A 55 -3.79 1.50 8.13
CA GLY A 55 -4.49 0.21 8.06
C GLY A 55 -5.91 0.36 7.50
N GLY A 56 -6.58 -0.76 7.22
CA GLY A 56 -7.92 -0.77 6.60
C GLY A 56 -7.86 -0.91 5.08
N TYR A 57 -8.46 0.02 4.34
CA TYR A 57 -8.67 -0.13 2.90
C TYR A 57 -7.37 -0.16 2.07
N ASN A 58 -6.24 0.27 2.62
CA ASN A 58 -4.94 0.27 1.96
C ASN A 58 -4.23 -1.10 1.99
N ILE A 59 -4.61 -2.01 2.89
CA ILE A 59 -3.88 -3.27 3.13
C ILE A 59 -3.98 -4.22 1.94
N GLY A 60 -5.20 -4.53 1.48
CA GLY A 60 -5.42 -5.41 0.33
C GLY A 60 -4.62 -4.99 -0.90
N PRO A 61 -4.69 -3.71 -1.33
CA PRO A 61 -3.86 -3.18 -2.40
C PRO A 61 -2.36 -3.37 -2.17
N LEU A 62 -1.83 -3.05 -0.98
CA LEU A 62 -0.41 -3.24 -0.69
C LEU A 62 0.03 -4.71 -0.78
N VAL A 63 -0.80 -5.65 -0.29
CA VAL A 63 -0.54 -7.09 -0.40
C VAL A 63 -0.56 -7.56 -1.85
N GLN A 64 -1.49 -7.04 -2.66
CA GLN A 64 -1.51 -7.32 -4.11
C GLN A 64 -0.23 -6.84 -4.79
N LEU A 65 0.21 -5.62 -4.47
CA LEU A 65 1.40 -4.99 -5.05
C LEU A 65 2.71 -5.72 -4.74
N LEU A 66 2.75 -6.62 -3.75
CA LEU A 66 3.93 -7.47 -3.49
C LEU A 66 4.36 -8.29 -4.72
N ASP A 67 3.45 -8.60 -5.65
CA ASP A 67 3.75 -9.35 -6.87
C ASP A 67 4.31 -8.46 -8.00
N ASP A 68 4.27 -7.14 -7.84
CA ASP A 68 4.72 -6.20 -8.86
C ASP A 68 6.26 -6.11 -8.88
N LYS A 69 6.84 -6.18 -10.08
CA LYS A 69 8.30 -6.20 -10.29
C LYS A 69 8.96 -4.84 -10.08
N GLU A 70 8.23 -3.75 -10.27
CA GLU A 70 8.77 -2.39 -10.21
C GLU A 70 8.54 -1.76 -8.83
N ILE A 71 7.34 -1.95 -8.27
CA ILE A 71 6.91 -1.27 -7.04
C ILE A 71 6.66 -2.22 -5.87
N GLY A 72 6.85 -3.53 -6.03
CA GLY A 72 6.63 -4.50 -4.96
C GLY A 72 7.54 -4.31 -3.73
N THR A 73 8.76 -3.82 -3.92
CA THR A 73 9.64 -3.45 -2.80
C THR A 73 9.08 -2.27 -1.99
N ILE A 74 8.46 -1.29 -2.66
CA ILE A 74 7.83 -0.13 -1.99
C ILE A 74 6.64 -0.60 -1.17
N ALA A 75 5.82 -1.51 -1.73
CA ALA A 75 4.70 -2.11 -1.01
C ALA A 75 5.18 -2.93 0.20
N ALA A 76 6.26 -3.70 0.05
CA ALA A 76 6.87 -4.42 1.16
C ALA A 76 7.34 -3.48 2.27
N ASP A 77 8.05 -2.41 1.93
CA ASP A 77 8.55 -1.44 2.93
C ASP A 77 7.42 -0.71 3.68
N ALA A 78 6.28 -0.50 3.03
CA ALA A 78 5.07 -0.03 3.68
C ALA A 78 4.48 -1.06 4.65
N LEU A 79 4.32 -2.32 4.21
CA LEU A 79 3.75 -3.40 5.03
C LEU A 79 4.60 -3.73 6.26
N LYS A 80 5.94 -3.68 6.14
CA LYS A 80 6.86 -3.88 7.29
C LYS A 80 6.58 -2.91 8.45
N LYS A 81 6.10 -1.71 8.15
CA LYS A 81 5.79 -0.65 9.14
C LYS A 81 4.33 -0.65 9.58
N THR A 82 3.51 -1.53 8.99
CA THR A 82 2.07 -1.56 9.22
C THR A 82 1.75 -2.57 10.32
N LEU A 83 1.19 -2.06 11.43
CA LEU A 83 0.83 -2.89 12.59
C LEU A 83 -0.57 -3.51 12.46
N LEU A 84 -1.48 -2.82 11.78
CA LEU A 84 -2.90 -3.18 11.69
C LEU A 84 -3.18 -4.19 10.56
N MET A 85 -2.42 -5.29 10.53
CA MET A 85 -2.48 -6.30 9.45
C MET A 85 -3.62 -7.31 9.59
N PHE A 86 -4.01 -7.65 10.82
CA PHE A 86 -5.09 -8.62 11.12
C PHE A 86 -5.03 -9.86 10.21
N ASP A 87 -6.13 -10.22 9.55
CA ASP A 87 -6.23 -11.42 8.71
C ASP A 87 -5.34 -11.38 7.47
N ALA A 88 -4.99 -10.19 6.96
CA ALA A 88 -4.14 -10.04 5.78
C ALA A 88 -2.67 -10.47 6.04
N PHE A 89 -2.31 -10.73 7.30
CA PHE A 89 -1.09 -11.47 7.62
C PHE A 89 -1.04 -12.83 6.88
N HIS A 90 -2.17 -13.55 6.82
CA HIS A 90 -2.23 -14.85 6.15
C HIS A 90 -2.01 -14.74 4.65
N ASP A 91 -2.53 -13.67 4.02
CA ASP A 91 -2.32 -13.42 2.59
C ASP A 91 -0.84 -13.15 2.26
N VAL A 92 -0.15 -12.39 3.13
CA VAL A 92 1.30 -12.16 3.00
C VAL A 92 2.07 -13.46 3.21
N LYS A 93 1.70 -14.25 4.23
CA LYS A 93 2.32 -15.54 4.49
C LYS A 93 2.14 -16.50 3.31
N GLU A 94 0.94 -16.62 2.77
CA GLU A 94 0.66 -17.49 1.62
C GLU A 94 1.52 -17.09 0.41
N LYS A 95 1.67 -15.79 0.15
CA LYS A 95 2.57 -15.29 -0.90
C LYS A 95 4.03 -15.64 -0.61
N ALA A 96 4.48 -15.52 0.63
CA ALA A 96 5.83 -15.88 1.05
C ALA A 96 6.10 -17.39 0.84
N ASP A 97 5.14 -18.24 1.23
CA ASP A 97 5.19 -19.70 1.06
C ASP A 97 5.23 -20.09 -0.42
N LYS A 98 4.54 -19.34 -1.29
CA LYS A 98 4.61 -19.47 -2.76
C LYS A 98 5.90 -18.91 -3.38
N GLY A 99 6.81 -18.36 -2.59
CA GLY A 99 8.13 -17.94 -3.05
C GLY A 99 8.26 -16.45 -3.37
N ASN A 100 7.26 -15.61 -3.09
CA ASN A 100 7.36 -14.16 -3.31
C ASN A 100 8.45 -13.56 -2.38
N ALA A 101 9.51 -13.01 -2.98
CA ALA A 101 10.66 -12.46 -2.24
C ALA A 101 10.29 -11.24 -1.37
N ASN A 102 9.39 -10.39 -1.87
CA ASN A 102 8.90 -9.22 -1.13
C ASN A 102 8.09 -9.66 0.09
N ALA A 103 7.19 -10.63 -0.08
CA ALA A 103 6.39 -11.19 1.01
C ALA A 103 7.28 -11.85 2.08
N LYS A 104 8.30 -12.62 1.67
CA LYS A 104 9.29 -13.20 2.60
C LYS A 104 10.01 -12.11 3.41
N ALA A 105 10.41 -11.02 2.77
CA ALA A 105 11.06 -9.90 3.44
C ALA A 105 10.14 -9.19 4.44
N VAL A 106 8.83 -9.10 4.15
CA VAL A 106 7.82 -8.58 5.09
C VAL A 106 7.71 -9.49 6.31
N MET A 107 7.53 -10.80 6.09
CA MET A 107 7.42 -11.79 7.16
C MET A 107 8.65 -11.80 8.08
N GLN A 108 9.86 -11.72 7.49
CA GLN A 108 11.10 -11.66 8.26
C GLN A 108 11.16 -10.38 9.11
N SER A 109 10.80 -9.23 8.53
CA SER A 109 10.79 -7.96 9.27
C SER A 109 9.81 -7.96 10.44
N TRP A 110 8.68 -8.65 10.34
CA TRP A 110 7.75 -8.78 11.46
C TRP A 110 8.24 -9.76 12.53
N ALA A 111 9.05 -10.76 12.15
CA ALA A 111 9.63 -11.72 13.07
C ALA A 111 10.85 -11.17 13.83
N ASP A 112 11.57 -10.20 13.24
CA ASP A 112 12.77 -9.59 13.82
C ASP A 112 12.46 -8.47 14.84
N ALA A 113 11.19 -8.08 15.01
CA ALA A 113 10.72 -7.01 15.88
C ALA A 113 10.40 -7.51 17.30
#